data_AF-A0A8T3ZLX0-F1
#
_entry.id   AF-A0A8T3ZLX0-F1
#
_cell.length_a   1.000
_cell.length_b   1.000
_cell.length_c   1.000
_cell.angle_alpha   90.00
_cell.angle_beta   90.00
_cell.angle_gamma   90.00
#
_symmetry.space_group_name_H-M   'P 1'
#
loop_
_entity.id
_entity.type
_entity.pdbx_description
1 polymer ?
#
loop_
_entity_poly.entity_id
_entity_poly.type
_entity_poly.pdbx_seq_one_letter_code
_entity_poly.pdbx_strand_id
1 'polypeptide(L)'
;CLTSDVFASQRCDCGDQLATALELIEKEGNGILLYLRQEGRGIGLLSKLQAYHLQEKGFDTVEANEMLGYPADSRDYAVAASILCDLEIASIRLLTNNPKKINALSHAGIVIRERIPLELPSGPHNKLYMQTKKEKLGHLFDHV
;
A
#
# COMPACT_ATOMS: atom_id res chain seq x y z
N CYS A 1 -5.14 -6.50 -2.63
CA CYS A 1 -5.64 -6.66 -1.25
C CYS A 1 -7.02 -7.30 -1.32
N LEU A 2 -7.09 -8.64 -1.41
CA LEU A 2 -8.33 -9.36 -1.72
C LEU A 2 -9.52 -8.96 -0.83
N THR A 3 -9.29 -8.86 0.49
CA THR A 3 -10.34 -8.54 1.46
C THR A 3 -10.99 -7.18 1.23
N SER A 4 -10.23 -6.16 0.82
CA SER A 4 -10.77 -4.82 0.59
C SER A 4 -11.22 -4.64 -0.85
N ASP A 5 -10.40 -5.08 -1.80
CA ASP A 5 -10.62 -4.86 -3.24
C ASP A 5 -11.80 -5.68 -3.80
N VAL A 6 -12.11 -6.85 -3.21
CA VAL A 6 -13.19 -7.74 -3.69
C VAL A 6 -14.33 -7.84 -2.68
N PHE A 7 -14.00 -7.95 -1.39
CA PHE A 7 -15.02 -8.15 -0.34
C PHE A 7 -15.39 -6.86 0.41
N ALA A 8 -14.96 -5.69 -0.09
CA ALA A 8 -15.28 -4.37 0.48
C ALA A 8 -14.98 -4.26 2.00
N SER A 9 -13.93 -4.93 2.48
CA SER A 9 -13.53 -4.85 3.87
C SER A 9 -13.13 -3.44 4.27
N GLN A 10 -13.74 -2.95 5.35
CA GLN A 10 -13.47 -1.65 5.98
C GLN A 10 -12.30 -1.66 6.98
N ARG A 11 -11.58 -2.79 7.13
CA ARG A 11 -10.45 -2.92 8.07
C ARG A 11 -9.18 -2.22 7.60
N CYS A 12 -9.12 -1.84 6.32
CA CYS A 12 -8.03 -1.07 5.73
C CYS A 12 -8.58 -0.11 4.67
N ASP A 13 -7.72 0.77 4.17
CA ASP A 13 -8.02 1.77 3.14
C ASP A 13 -7.75 1.28 1.70
N CYS A 14 -7.43 -0.01 1.50
CA CYS A 14 -6.92 -0.48 0.21
C CYS A 14 -7.93 -0.41 -0.94
N GLY A 15 -9.20 -0.77 -0.69
CA GLY A 15 -10.26 -0.71 -1.70
C GLY A 15 -10.54 0.73 -2.12
N ASP A 16 -10.66 1.63 -1.15
CA ASP A 16 -10.86 3.06 -1.43
C ASP A 16 -9.64 3.65 -2.17
N GLN A 17 -8.41 3.27 -1.79
CA GLN A 17 -7.19 3.66 -2.52
C GLN A 17 -7.20 3.17 -3.97
N LEU A 18 -7.67 1.95 -4.23
CA LEU A 18 -7.78 1.41 -5.58
C LEU A 18 -8.80 2.21 -6.40
N ALA A 19 -10.00 2.45 -5.85
CA ALA A 19 -11.04 3.22 -6.50
C ALA A 19 -10.58 4.64 -6.83
N THR A 20 -10.05 5.37 -5.84
CA THR A 20 -9.55 6.74 -6.03
C THR A 20 -8.39 6.80 -7.02
N ALA A 21 -7.48 5.81 -7.01
CA ALA A 21 -6.40 5.79 -7.99
C ALA A 21 -6.93 5.61 -9.43
N LEU A 22 -7.93 4.76 -9.63
CA LEU A 22 -8.57 4.57 -10.94
C LEU A 22 -9.31 5.83 -11.39
N GLU A 23 -10.05 6.49 -10.50
CA GLU A 23 -10.74 7.77 -10.79
C GLU A 23 -9.75 8.88 -11.19
N LEU A 24 -8.61 8.99 -10.49
CA LEU A 24 -7.58 9.97 -10.82
C LEU A 24 -6.92 9.67 -12.17
N ILE A 25 -6.65 8.40 -12.47
CA ILE A 25 -6.11 7.97 -13.77
C ILE A 25 -7.11 8.30 -14.89
N GLU A 26 -8.39 7.99 -14.69
CA GLU A 26 -9.45 8.29 -15.66
C GLU A 26 -9.56 9.80 -15.91
N LYS A 27 -9.58 10.60 -14.84
CA LYS A 27 -9.66 12.06 -14.92
C LYS A 27 -8.47 12.68 -15.67
N GLU A 28 -7.27 12.11 -15.50
CA GLU A 28 -6.07 12.56 -16.21
C GLU A 28 -6.10 12.14 -17.70
N GLY A 29 -6.90 11.13 -18.05
CA GLY A 29 -7.00 10.58 -19.41
C GLY A 29 -5.82 9.71 -19.84
N ASN A 30 -4.79 9.59 -19.00
CA ASN A 30 -3.61 8.74 -19.21
C ASN A 30 -3.00 8.35 -17.86
N GLY A 31 -2.79 7.06 -17.66
CA GLY A 31 -2.12 6.55 -16.46
C GLY A 31 -2.07 5.03 -16.44
N ILE A 32 -1.29 4.50 -15.49
CA ILE A 32 -1.05 3.06 -15.33
C ILE A 32 -1.30 2.67 -13.89
N LEU A 33 -2.05 1.58 -13.71
CA LEU A 33 -2.23 0.93 -12.41
C LEU A 33 -1.46 -0.41 -12.41
N LEU A 34 -0.42 -0.49 -11.59
CA LEU A 34 0.32 -1.75 -11.38
C LEU A 34 -0.29 -2.54 -10.22
N TYR A 35 -1.06 -3.57 -10.54
CA TYR A 35 -1.69 -4.44 -9.54
C TYR A 35 -0.75 -5.56 -9.09
N LEU A 36 0.17 -5.24 -8.18
CA LEU A 36 1.15 -6.20 -7.66
C LEU A 36 0.50 -7.22 -6.72
N ARG A 37 0.64 -8.51 -7.06
CA ARG A 37 0.04 -9.63 -6.29
C ARG A 37 0.86 -10.03 -5.05
N GLN A 38 1.18 -9.06 -4.22
CA GLN A 38 1.92 -9.24 -2.96
C GLN A 38 1.00 -9.05 -1.75
N GLU A 39 0.06 -9.99 -1.57
CA GLU A 39 -0.98 -9.91 -0.53
C GLU A 39 -0.39 -9.83 0.89
N GLY A 40 -1.05 -9.11 1.79
CA GLY A 40 -0.65 -9.04 3.20
C GLY A 40 0.71 -8.40 3.46
N ARG A 41 1.20 -7.51 2.59
CA ARG A 41 2.59 -7.02 2.60
C ARG A 41 3.63 -8.13 2.35
N GLY A 42 3.29 -9.06 1.46
CA GLY A 42 4.17 -10.16 1.03
C GLY A 42 4.08 -11.43 1.86
N ILE A 43 3.32 -11.45 2.97
CA ILE A 43 3.15 -12.65 3.82
C ILE A 43 2.02 -13.57 3.32
N GLY A 44 1.25 -13.14 2.31
CA GLY A 44 0.13 -13.91 1.76
C GLY A 44 -1.19 -13.74 2.51
N LEU A 45 -2.26 -14.27 1.92
CA LEU A 45 -3.63 -14.10 2.42
C LEU A 45 -3.87 -14.83 3.75
N LEU A 46 -3.41 -16.07 3.88
CA LEU A 46 -3.65 -16.87 5.09
C LEU A 46 -3.04 -16.19 6.33
N SER A 47 -1.77 -15.79 6.24
CA SER A 47 -1.09 -15.12 7.35
C SER A 47 -1.65 -13.71 7.62
N LYS A 48 -2.16 -13.01 6.60
CA LYS A 48 -2.94 -11.78 6.81
C LYS A 48 -4.19 -12.03 7.66
N LEU A 49 -4.94 -13.11 7.41
CA LEU A 49 -6.12 -13.45 8.21
C LEU A 49 -5.75 -13.85 9.65
N GLN A 50 -4.63 -14.55 9.83
CA GLN A 50 -4.08 -14.83 11.17
C GLN A 50 -3.68 -13.54 11.90
N ALA A 51 -3.05 -12.59 11.20
CA ALA A 51 -2.69 -11.29 11.76
C ALA A 51 -3.95 -10.49 12.16
N TYR A 52 -5.02 -10.57 11.38
CA TYR A 52 -6.31 -9.99 11.75
C TYR A 52 -6.90 -10.58 13.02
N HIS A 53 -6.77 -11.89 13.24
CA HIS A 53 -7.20 -12.52 14.48
C HIS A 53 -6.40 -12.03 15.70
N LEU A 54 -5.10 -11.73 15.52
CA LEU A 54 -4.29 -11.09 16.57
C LEU A 54 -4.71 -9.64 16.79
N GLN A 55 -5.01 -8.89 15.72
CA GLN A 55 -5.47 -7.50 15.84
C GLN A 55 -6.80 -7.36 16.59
N GLU A 56 -7.69 -8.35 16.45
CA GLU A 56 -8.92 -8.43 17.27
C GLU A 56 -8.64 -8.57 18.77
N LYS A 57 -7.44 -9.01 19.16
CA LYS A 57 -6.99 -9.11 20.55
C LYS A 57 -6.25 -7.85 21.02
N GLY A 58 -6.16 -6.81 20.18
CA GLY A 58 -5.58 -5.51 20.52
C GLY A 58 -4.16 -5.26 20.02
N PHE A 59 -3.52 -6.25 19.37
CA PHE A 59 -2.21 -6.05 18.76
C PHE A 59 -2.31 -5.19 17.49
N ASP A 60 -1.30 -4.39 17.20
CA ASP A 60 -1.28 -3.67 15.92
C ASP A 60 -0.73 -4.52 14.75
N THR A 61 -0.64 -3.92 13.56
CA THR A 61 -0.21 -4.67 12.37
C THR A 61 1.27 -5.10 12.42
N VAL A 62 2.14 -4.33 13.07
CA VAL A 62 3.56 -4.69 13.20
C VAL A 62 3.71 -5.82 14.21
N GLU A 63 3.11 -5.64 15.38
CA GLU A 63 3.14 -6.63 16.47
C GLU A 63 2.54 -7.97 16.03
N ALA A 64 1.38 -7.94 15.35
CA ALA A 64 0.76 -9.15 14.83
C ALA A 64 1.64 -9.90 13.82
N ASN A 65 2.39 -9.18 12.97
CA ASN A 65 3.32 -9.82 12.03
C ASN A 65 4.52 -10.42 12.76
N GLU A 66 5.11 -9.70 13.72
CA GLU A 66 6.24 -10.18 14.52
C GLU A 66 5.88 -11.44 15.32
N MET A 67 4.69 -11.49 15.92
CA MET A 67 4.18 -12.68 16.61
C MET A 67 4.02 -13.89 15.69
N LEU A 68 3.74 -13.66 14.40
CA LEU A 68 3.63 -14.71 13.38
C LEU A 68 4.99 -15.05 12.75
N GLY A 69 6.09 -14.41 13.18
CA GLY A 69 7.43 -14.64 12.66
C GLY A 69 7.73 -13.95 11.32
N TYR A 70 6.95 -12.93 10.96
CA TYR A 70 7.14 -12.17 9.72
C TYR A 70 7.68 -10.75 9.99
N PRO A 71 8.43 -10.16 9.05
CA PRO A 71 8.76 -8.74 9.15
C PRO A 71 7.51 -7.88 8.92
N ALA A 72 7.56 -6.62 9.36
CA ALA A 72 6.46 -5.67 9.22
C ALA A 72 6.03 -5.43 7.75
N ASP A 73 6.95 -5.56 6.81
CA ASP A 73 6.73 -5.42 5.37
C ASP A 73 7.74 -6.28 4.59
N SER A 74 7.27 -7.30 3.86
CA SER A 74 8.08 -8.21 3.03
C SER A 74 7.99 -7.88 1.54
N ARG A 75 7.39 -6.74 1.17
CA ARG A 75 7.17 -6.41 -0.24
C ARG A 75 8.48 -6.05 -0.95
N ASP A 76 8.55 -6.47 -2.20
CA ASP A 76 9.62 -6.10 -3.12
C ASP A 76 9.04 -5.28 -4.28
N TYR A 77 9.50 -4.05 -4.44
CA TYR A 77 9.06 -3.17 -5.52
C TYR A 77 9.97 -3.22 -6.76
N ALA A 78 11.03 -4.03 -6.76
CA ALA A 78 11.86 -4.25 -7.94
C ALA A 78 11.02 -4.77 -9.11
N VAL A 79 10.02 -5.64 -8.86
CA VAL A 79 9.08 -6.10 -9.89
C VAL A 79 8.31 -4.95 -10.54
N ALA A 80 7.93 -3.93 -9.77
CA ALA A 80 7.23 -2.77 -10.31
C ALA A 80 8.14 -1.94 -11.21
N ALA A 81 9.41 -1.77 -10.79
CA ALA A 81 10.40 -1.11 -11.63
C ALA A 81 10.66 -1.89 -12.93
N SER A 82 10.80 -3.22 -12.86
CA SER A 82 10.96 -4.06 -14.06
C SER A 82 9.79 -3.92 -15.03
N ILE A 83 8.55 -3.88 -14.54
CA ILE A 83 7.37 -3.65 -15.39
C ILE A 83 7.43 -2.26 -16.03
N LEU A 84 7.79 -1.22 -15.27
CA LEU A 84 7.91 0.13 -15.82
C LEU A 84 9.01 0.24 -16.88
N CYS A 85 10.14 -0.44 -16.68
CA CYS A 85 11.22 -0.52 -17.67
C CYS A 85 10.78 -1.25 -18.94
N ASP A 86 10.06 -2.36 -18.82
CA ASP A 86 9.53 -3.14 -19.96
C ASP A 86 8.50 -2.32 -20.77
N LEU A 87 7.75 -1.44 -20.09
CA LEU A 87 6.87 -0.46 -20.72
C LEU A 87 7.58 0.79 -21.25
N GLU A 88 8.92 0.84 -21.18
CA GLU A 88 9.77 1.96 -21.62
C GLU A 88 9.45 3.29 -20.89
N ILE A 89 8.99 3.22 -19.64
CA ILE A 89 8.61 4.39 -18.84
C ILE A 89 9.82 4.87 -18.02
N ALA A 90 10.41 5.98 -18.45
CA ALA A 90 11.56 6.57 -17.76
C ALA A 90 11.19 7.45 -16.55
N SER A 91 9.97 7.99 -16.50
CA SER A 91 9.55 8.90 -15.42
C SER A 91 8.05 8.85 -15.14
N ILE A 92 7.68 9.07 -13.89
CA ILE A 92 6.28 9.00 -13.44
C ILE A 92 5.91 10.11 -12.45
N ARG A 93 4.61 10.40 -12.36
CA ARG A 93 4.01 11.02 -11.17
C ARG A 93 3.40 9.89 -10.33
N LEU A 94 3.87 9.71 -9.10
CA LEU A 94 3.55 8.53 -8.31
C LEU A 94 2.47 8.84 -7.27
N LEU A 95 1.32 8.17 -7.39
CA LEU A 95 0.27 8.16 -6.38
C LEU A 95 0.72 7.31 -5.17
N THR A 96 1.25 7.95 -4.11
CA THR A 96 1.65 7.23 -2.90
C THR A 96 1.85 8.06 -1.64
N ASN A 97 1.55 7.42 -0.52
CA ASN A 97 1.91 7.88 0.83
C ASN A 97 3.06 7.05 1.45
N ASN A 98 3.63 6.09 0.73
CA ASN A 98 4.68 5.20 1.26
C ASN A 98 6.07 5.62 0.73
N PRO A 99 6.95 6.22 1.55
CA PRO A 99 8.32 6.55 1.15
C PRO A 99 9.12 5.37 0.63
N LYS A 100 8.85 4.14 1.11
CA LYS A 100 9.55 2.95 0.63
C LYS A 100 9.29 2.68 -0.86
N LYS A 101 8.09 3.00 -1.36
CA LYS A 101 7.78 2.87 -2.80
C LYS A 101 8.57 3.88 -3.63
N ILE A 102 8.62 5.13 -3.17
CA ILE A 102 9.40 6.20 -3.82
C ILE A 102 10.86 5.78 -3.89
N ASN A 103 11.43 5.41 -2.75
CA ASN A 103 12.83 5.02 -2.67
C ASN A 103 13.12 3.82 -3.57
N ALA A 104 12.34 2.73 -3.50
CA ALA A 104 12.61 1.54 -4.29
C ALA A 104 12.57 1.81 -5.81
N LEU A 105 11.59 2.58 -6.29
CA LEU A 105 11.50 2.93 -7.71
C LEU A 105 12.64 3.87 -8.15
N SER A 106 12.98 4.87 -7.33
CA SER A 106 14.10 5.78 -7.62
C SER A 106 15.44 5.04 -7.67
N HIS A 107 15.70 4.11 -6.75
CA HIS A 107 16.94 3.29 -6.76
C HIS A 107 17.02 2.38 -7.99
N ALA A 108 15.88 1.98 -8.54
CA ALA A 108 15.82 1.21 -9.78
C ALA A 108 15.92 2.09 -11.05
N GLY A 109 16.14 3.40 -10.90
CA GLY A 109 16.35 4.33 -12.02
C GLY A 109 15.08 4.99 -12.56
N ILE A 110 13.91 4.76 -11.95
CA ILE A 110 12.67 5.43 -12.35
C ILE A 110 12.65 6.85 -11.79
N VAL A 111 12.53 7.85 -12.66
CA VAL A 111 12.48 9.26 -12.24
C VAL A 111 11.09 9.60 -11.69
N ILE A 112 10.99 9.83 -10.38
CA ILE A 112 9.75 10.32 -9.76
C ILE A 112 9.68 11.84 -9.93
N ARG A 113 8.86 12.32 -10.87
CA ARG A 113 8.67 13.76 -11.17
C ARG A 113 7.85 14.46 -10.09
N GLU A 114 6.88 13.75 -9.54
CA GLU A 114 5.94 14.27 -8.55
C GLU A 114 5.45 13.12 -7.67
N ARG A 115 5.29 13.38 -6.37
CA ARG A 115 4.53 12.54 -5.47
C ARG A 115 3.14 13.13 -5.35
N ILE A 116 2.11 12.39 -5.74
CA ILE A 116 0.72 12.76 -5.52
C ILE A 116 0.23 11.98 -4.29
N PRO A 117 -0.15 12.65 -3.18
CA PRO A 117 -0.68 11.98 -2.00
C PRO A 117 -1.95 11.21 -2.32
N LEU A 118 -2.10 10.01 -1.73
CA LEU A 118 -3.31 9.19 -1.84
C LEU A 118 -3.85 8.89 -0.44
N GLU A 119 -4.29 9.96 0.22
CA GLU A 119 -4.79 9.99 1.58
C GLU A 119 -6.32 10.04 1.58
N LEU A 120 -6.91 9.17 2.40
CA LEU A 120 -8.36 9.03 2.52
C LEU A 120 -8.73 9.12 4.01
N PRO A 121 -9.89 9.70 4.35
CA PRO A 121 -10.33 9.79 5.73
C PRO A 121 -10.36 8.42 6.40
N SER A 122 -9.87 8.34 7.64
CA SER A 122 -10.00 7.11 8.42
C SER A 122 -11.43 6.93 8.92
N GLY A 123 -11.91 5.68 8.91
CA GLY A 123 -13.18 5.26 9.49
C GLY A 123 -12.99 4.56 10.84
N PRO A 124 -14.09 4.23 11.54
CA PRO A 124 -14.02 3.58 12.85
C PRO A 124 -13.32 2.20 12.81
N HIS A 125 -13.36 1.51 11.66
CA HIS A 125 -12.83 0.15 11.50
C HIS A 125 -11.36 0.08 11.07
N ASN A 126 -10.76 1.18 10.61
CA ASN A 126 -9.37 1.21 10.14
C ASN A 126 -8.49 2.24 10.85
N LYS A 127 -9.01 2.94 11.88
CA LYS A 127 -8.27 3.97 12.62
C LYS A 127 -6.93 3.48 13.16
N LEU A 128 -6.92 2.35 13.88
CA LEU A 128 -5.68 1.76 14.41
C LEU A 128 -4.70 1.41 13.28
N TYR A 129 -5.21 0.82 12.20
CA TYR A 129 -4.39 0.47 11.03
C TYR A 129 -3.74 1.70 10.38
N MET A 130 -4.48 2.81 10.23
CA MET A 130 -3.96 4.07 9.69
C MET A 130 -2.93 4.71 10.63
N GLN A 131 -3.19 4.66 11.94
CA GLN A 131 -2.24 5.11 12.96
C GLN A 131 -0.93 4.31 12.90
N THR A 132 -1.00 2.97 12.82
CA THR A 132 0.19 2.12 12.66
C THR A 132 0.96 2.44 11.36
N LYS A 133 0.26 2.72 10.24
CA LYS A 133 0.90 3.14 9.00
C LYS A 133 1.73 4.41 9.18
N LYS A 134 1.19 5.40 9.90
CA LYS A 134 1.85 6.67 10.19
C LYS A 134 3.02 6.48 11.15
N GLU A 135 2.75 5.96 12.34
CA GLU A 135 3.68 5.95 13.47
C GLU A 135 4.77 4.88 13.35
N LYS A 136 4.42 3.67 12.89
CA LYS A 136 5.35 2.53 12.86
C LYS A 136 5.89 2.21 11.46
N LEU A 137 5.18 2.59 10.39
CA LEU A 137 5.58 2.28 9.00
C LEU A 137 6.06 3.51 8.21
N GLY A 138 6.04 4.70 8.81
CA GLY A 138 6.59 5.92 8.23
C GLY A 138 5.82 6.43 7.00
N HIS A 139 4.53 6.14 6.89
CA HIS A 139 3.70 6.69 5.82
C HIS A 139 3.52 8.20 5.98
N LEU A 140 3.57 8.92 4.86
CA LEU A 140 3.36 10.35 4.78
C LEU A 140 1.86 10.64 4.71
N PHE A 141 1.30 11.18 5.78
CA PHE A 141 -0.07 11.61 5.86
C PHE A 141 -0.11 13.05 6.37
N ASP A 142 -0.82 13.91 5.66
CA ASP A 142 -0.90 15.33 5.95
C ASP A 142 -2.10 15.63 6.87
N HIS A 143 -3.11 14.74 6.93
CA HIS A 143 -4.41 14.96 7.58
C HIS A 143 -4.94 13.80 8.44
N VAL A 144 -4.18 12.73 8.68
CA VAL A 144 -4.52 11.63 9.63
C VAL A 144 -4.46 12.08 11.08
#